data_AF-A0A2E4WK71-F1
#
_entry.id   AF-A0A2E4WK71-F1
#
_cell.length_a   1.000
_cell.length_b   1.000
_cell.length_c   1.000
_cell.angle_alpha   90.00
_cell.angle_beta   90.00
_cell.angle_gamma   90.00
#
_symmetry.space_group_name_H-M   'P 1'
#
loop_
_entity.id
_entity.type
_entity.pdbx_description
1 polymer ?
#
loop_
_entity_poly.entity_id
_entity_poly.type
_entity_poly.pdbx_seq_one_letter_code
_entity_poly.pdbx_strand_id
1 'polypeptide(L)'
;MDIIIRKAELIKGLRSMGIRKGEHLMLHSSLKSIGYVQGGAKTVVDSLLQVLGDNGTLMVPTFTHSDTKYYDPRKSPSKNGAITEEVRKRPSSVRSLHPSHAVTVIGPDSNELVFNDLNCEPLGKGCALDILSKREGRILLLGVNQEVNSIIHVGEYYANDPDRHKLCSPDKPISIIINHPKHGEEVFLITSMMGKTIAFEQMENVLRKNGQIVYGKLGKALCQLMKASDVINATLDILKNDINDNLN
;
A
#
# COMPACT_ATOMS: atom_id res chain seq x y z
N MET A 1 -24.25 20.19 13.05
CA MET A 1 -22.96 20.63 12.48
C MET A 1 -22.01 19.45 12.50
N ASP A 2 -21.38 19.14 11.37
CA ASP A 2 -20.28 18.17 11.39
C ASP A 2 -19.12 18.72 12.22
N ILE A 3 -18.58 17.89 13.13
CA ILE A 3 -17.39 18.22 13.92
C ILE A 3 -16.21 18.39 12.95
N ILE A 4 -15.55 19.55 13.01
CA ILE A 4 -14.37 19.85 12.22
C ILE A 4 -13.18 19.11 12.82
N ILE A 5 -12.56 18.22 12.03
CA ILE A 5 -11.34 17.50 12.42
C ILE A 5 -10.11 18.34 12.07
N ARG A 6 -9.30 18.66 13.07
CA ARG A 6 -8.08 19.47 12.96
C ARG A 6 -6.82 18.62 12.98
N LYS A 7 -5.71 19.20 12.50
CA LYS A 7 -4.38 18.58 12.47
C LYS A 7 -3.96 17.95 13.81
N ALA A 8 -4.20 18.68 14.91
CA ALA A 8 -3.85 18.24 16.26
C ALA A 8 -4.60 16.97 16.71
N GLU A 9 -5.86 16.83 16.31
CA GLU A 9 -6.68 15.65 16.64
C GLU A 9 -6.19 14.43 15.86
N LEU A 10 -5.84 14.60 14.58
CA LEU A 10 -5.21 13.55 13.78
C LEU A 10 -3.88 13.09 14.39
N ILE A 11 -3.01 14.04 14.77
CA ILE A 11 -1.72 13.72 15.41
C ILE A 11 -1.92 12.96 16.72
N LYS A 12 -2.87 13.41 17.56
CA LYS A 12 -3.19 12.73 18.83
C LYS A 12 -3.68 11.31 18.57
N GLY A 13 -4.60 11.13 17.61
CA GLY A 13 -5.12 9.81 17.25
C GLY A 13 -4.03 8.86 16.73
N LEU A 14 -3.19 9.33 15.79
CA LEU A 14 -2.06 8.57 15.24
C LEU A 14 -1.10 8.11 16.33
N ARG A 15 -0.71 9.00 17.24
CA ARG A 15 0.15 8.67 18.39
C ARG A 15 -0.50 7.70 19.36
N SER A 16 -1.81 7.84 19.60
CA SER A 16 -2.54 6.95 20.50
C SER A 16 -2.64 5.51 19.98
N MET A 17 -2.63 5.31 18.66
CA MET A 17 -2.48 3.99 18.03
C MET A 17 -1.06 3.44 18.11
N GLY A 18 -0.11 4.21 18.65
CA GLY A 18 1.28 3.80 18.81
C GLY A 18 2.14 4.00 17.57
N ILE A 19 1.78 4.92 16.66
CA ILE A 19 2.66 5.37 15.57
C ILE A 19 3.73 6.30 16.14
N ARG A 20 5.00 6.00 15.86
CA ARG A 20 6.16 6.68 16.45
C ARG A 20 7.03 7.32 15.38
N LYS A 21 7.91 8.20 15.84
CA LYS A 21 8.94 8.84 15.02
C LYS A 21 9.92 7.78 14.49
N GLY A 22 10.33 7.91 13.23
CA GLY A 22 11.37 7.06 12.62
C GLY A 22 10.87 5.75 12.03
N GLU A 23 9.56 5.48 12.05
CA GLU A 23 9.01 4.21 11.57
C GLU A 23 8.67 4.24 10.08
N HIS A 24 8.53 3.05 9.49
CA HIS A 24 8.02 2.86 8.14
C HIS A 24 6.51 2.58 8.18
N LEU A 25 5.73 3.39 7.48
CA LEU A 25 4.28 3.29 7.46
C LEU A 25 3.75 3.28 6.03
N MET A 26 3.09 2.20 5.64
CA MET A 26 2.27 2.13 4.43
C MET A 26 0.82 2.49 4.77
N LEU A 27 0.23 3.42 4.03
CA LEU A 27 -1.13 3.90 4.26
C LEU A 27 -2.07 3.50 3.11
N HIS A 28 -3.15 2.81 3.47
CA HIS A 28 -4.37 2.75 2.67
C HIS A 28 -5.43 3.64 3.33
N SER A 29 -6.17 4.43 2.56
CA SER A 29 -7.02 5.45 3.17
C SER A 29 -8.27 5.82 2.38
N SER A 30 -9.26 6.31 3.12
CA SER A 30 -10.43 7.01 2.60
C SER A 30 -10.60 8.35 3.33
N LEU A 31 -10.45 9.46 2.62
CA LEU A 31 -10.61 10.80 3.21
C LEU A 31 -12.04 11.03 3.71
N LYS A 32 -13.04 10.59 2.93
CA LYS A 32 -14.46 10.78 3.24
C LYS A 32 -14.88 10.14 4.56
N SER A 33 -14.27 9.01 4.94
CA SER A 33 -14.60 8.30 6.19
C SER A 33 -14.11 9.03 7.43
N ILE A 34 -13.15 9.95 7.31
CA ILE A 34 -12.66 10.74 8.45
C ILE A 34 -13.73 11.75 8.89
N GLY A 35 -14.53 12.27 7.96
CA GLY A 35 -15.42 13.42 8.16
C GLY A 35 -14.83 14.70 7.59
N TYR A 36 -15.24 15.85 8.11
CA TYR A 36 -14.76 17.15 7.61
C TYR A 36 -13.38 17.49 8.18
N VAL A 37 -12.32 17.20 7.42
CA VAL A 37 -10.94 17.57 7.79
C VAL A 37 -10.66 19.00 7.35
N GLN A 38 -10.32 19.88 8.30
CA GLN A 38 -9.89 21.24 7.99
C GLN A 38 -8.63 21.18 7.12
N GLY A 39 -8.69 21.69 5.88
CA GLY A 39 -7.59 21.62 4.91
C GLY A 39 -7.48 20.30 4.13
N GLY A 40 -8.45 19.38 4.29
CA GLY A 40 -8.57 18.18 3.46
C GLY A 40 -7.38 17.22 3.53
N ALA A 41 -7.05 16.61 2.38
CA ALA A 41 -5.97 15.62 2.25
C ALA A 41 -4.62 16.14 2.74
N LYS A 42 -4.29 17.42 2.44
CA LYS A 42 -3.06 18.09 2.88
C LYS A 42 -2.87 17.95 4.39
N THR A 43 -3.89 18.22 5.17
CA THR A 43 -3.82 18.14 6.64
C THR A 43 -3.57 16.72 7.13
N VAL A 44 -4.14 15.71 6.47
CA VAL A 44 -3.89 14.30 6.80
C VAL A 44 -2.43 13.93 6.55
N VAL A 45 -1.90 14.27 5.37
CA VAL A 45 -0.50 14.02 5.00
C VAL A 45 0.45 14.75 5.95
N ASP A 46 0.18 16.02 6.23
CA ASP A 46 1.03 16.83 7.12
C ASP A 46 1.00 16.30 8.57
N SER A 47 -0.12 15.72 9.03
CA SER A 47 -0.20 15.05 10.33
C SER A 47 0.61 13.77 10.38
N LEU A 48 0.54 12.94 9.34
CA LEU A 48 1.32 11.69 9.24
C LEU A 48 2.82 11.98 9.23
N LEU A 49 3.26 12.88 8.35
CA LEU A 49 4.68 13.27 8.26
C LEU A 49 5.18 13.89 9.56
N GLN A 50 4.35 14.68 10.26
CA GLN A 50 4.73 15.25 11.56
C GLN A 50 4.87 14.17 12.67
N VAL A 51 4.07 13.10 12.63
CA VAL A 51 4.17 12.01 13.61
C VAL A 51 5.41 11.14 13.32
N LEU A 52 5.65 10.83 12.05
CA LEU A 52 6.78 10.04 11.59
C LEU A 52 8.11 10.79 11.74
N GLY A 53 8.10 12.12 11.60
CA GLY A 53 9.27 12.99 11.65
C GLY A 53 10.27 12.72 10.53
N ASP A 54 11.39 13.44 10.54
CA ASP A 54 12.34 13.48 9.42
C ASP A 54 13.06 12.15 9.13
N ASN A 55 13.09 11.24 10.11
CA ASN A 55 13.68 9.91 9.97
C ASN A 55 12.63 8.83 9.65
N GLY A 56 11.35 9.19 9.59
CA GLY A 56 10.28 8.24 9.30
C GLY A 56 9.93 8.21 7.82
N THR A 57 9.22 7.15 7.43
CA THR A 57 8.84 6.91 6.04
C THR A 57 7.34 6.75 5.90
N LEU A 58 6.72 7.51 5.00
CA LEU A 58 5.35 7.34 4.56
C LEU A 58 5.34 6.76 3.14
N MET A 59 4.76 5.58 2.98
CA MET A 59 4.47 4.95 1.69
C MET A 59 2.95 4.95 1.45
N VAL A 60 2.54 5.21 0.21
CA VAL A 60 1.14 5.12 -0.22
C VAL A 60 1.02 4.40 -1.57
N PRO A 61 -0.08 3.67 -1.82
CA PRO A 61 -0.35 3.15 -3.14
C PRO A 61 -0.70 4.30 -4.07
N THR A 62 -0.01 4.38 -5.20
CA THR A 62 -0.33 5.30 -6.30
C THR A 62 -0.57 4.53 -7.59
N PHE A 63 -1.33 3.44 -7.44
CA PHE A 63 -1.62 2.50 -8.49
C PHE A 63 -2.39 3.19 -9.63
N THR A 64 -2.10 2.73 -10.83
CA THR A 64 -2.83 3.05 -12.06
C THR A 64 -3.59 1.83 -12.59
N HIS A 65 -3.36 0.66 -11.97
CA HIS A 65 -4.02 -0.64 -12.19
C HIS A 65 -3.78 -1.25 -13.58
N SER A 66 -4.36 -2.43 -13.83
CA SER A 66 -4.09 -3.28 -15.00
C SER A 66 -4.58 -2.72 -16.33
N ASP A 67 -5.49 -1.73 -16.30
CA ASP A 67 -5.98 -1.03 -17.47
C ASP A 67 -5.04 0.09 -17.96
N THR A 68 -3.92 0.32 -17.26
CA THR A 68 -2.91 1.32 -17.64
C THR A 68 -2.31 1.00 -19.01
N LYS A 69 -2.38 1.96 -19.94
CA LYS A 69 -1.71 1.89 -21.25
C LYS A 69 -0.44 2.72 -21.34
N TYR A 70 -0.37 3.78 -20.54
CA TYR A 70 0.75 4.69 -20.46
C TYR A 70 1.01 5.09 -19.01
N TYR A 71 2.26 5.01 -18.58
CA TYR A 71 2.69 5.38 -17.24
C TYR A 71 3.85 6.38 -17.28
N ASP A 72 3.64 7.56 -16.74
CA ASP A 72 4.69 8.53 -16.44
C ASP A 72 4.70 8.75 -14.92
N PRO A 73 5.80 8.42 -14.21
CA PRO A 73 5.84 8.52 -12.76
C PRO A 73 5.55 9.93 -12.25
N ARG A 74 5.86 10.97 -13.04
CA ARG A 74 5.63 12.38 -12.69
C ARG A 74 4.22 12.86 -13.02
N LYS A 75 3.62 12.35 -14.12
CA LYS A 75 2.34 12.88 -14.66
C LYS A 75 1.12 12.00 -14.37
N SER A 76 1.25 10.67 -14.41
CA SER A 76 0.11 9.77 -14.26
C SER A 76 -0.54 9.94 -12.87
N PRO A 77 -1.84 10.22 -12.76
CA PRO A 77 -2.50 10.41 -11.47
C PRO A 77 -2.59 9.09 -10.70
N SER A 78 -2.70 9.16 -9.36
CA SER A 78 -3.10 8.01 -8.54
C SER A 78 -4.59 7.73 -8.70
N LYS A 79 -4.97 6.45 -8.75
CA LYS A 79 -6.37 6.01 -8.68
C LYS A 79 -6.83 5.65 -7.26
N ASN A 80 -6.00 5.88 -6.22
CA ASN A 80 -6.24 5.43 -4.84
C ASN A 80 -6.71 6.52 -3.86
N GLY A 81 -7.22 7.63 -4.39
CA GLY A 81 -7.90 8.67 -3.62
C GLY A 81 -7.08 9.94 -3.36
N ALA A 82 -7.72 10.91 -2.71
CA ALA A 82 -7.17 12.27 -2.58
C ALA A 82 -5.92 12.34 -1.70
N ILE A 83 -5.79 11.48 -0.69
CA ILE A 83 -4.62 11.46 0.22
C ILE A 83 -3.39 10.94 -0.52
N THR A 84 -3.53 9.87 -1.29
CA THR A 84 -2.41 9.30 -2.05
C THR A 84 -1.95 10.24 -3.16
N GLU A 85 -2.88 10.93 -3.81
CA GLU A 85 -2.58 11.95 -4.83
C GLU A 85 -1.91 13.19 -4.23
N GLU A 86 -2.27 13.60 -3.01
CA GLU A 86 -1.56 14.68 -2.29
C GLU A 86 -0.11 14.30 -1.99
N VAL A 87 0.15 13.06 -1.57
CA VAL A 87 1.52 12.54 -1.37
C VAL A 87 2.31 12.53 -2.68
N ARG A 88 1.71 12.03 -3.77
CA ARG A 88 2.31 11.98 -5.12
C ARG A 88 2.80 13.34 -5.62
N LYS A 89 2.10 14.42 -5.26
CA LYS A 89 2.41 15.78 -5.72
C LYS A 89 3.46 16.50 -4.86
N ARG A 90 3.90 15.92 -3.74
CA ARG A 90 4.90 16.54 -2.87
C ARG A 90 6.27 16.52 -3.55
N PRO A 91 7.03 17.64 -3.55
CA PRO A 91 8.38 17.68 -4.13
C PRO A 91 9.36 16.68 -3.51
N SER A 92 9.19 16.34 -2.24
CA SER A 92 10.03 15.39 -1.51
C SER A 92 9.65 13.93 -1.73
N SER A 93 8.66 13.64 -2.59
CA SER A 93 8.20 12.29 -2.83
C SER A 93 8.97 11.62 -3.96
N VAL A 94 9.22 10.33 -3.80
CA VAL A 94 9.79 9.46 -4.84
C VAL A 94 8.75 8.41 -5.18
N ARG A 95 8.46 8.26 -6.47
CA ARG A 95 7.49 7.29 -6.96
C ARG A 95 8.20 6.16 -7.69
N SER A 96 7.79 4.93 -7.39
CA SER A 96 8.31 3.73 -8.06
C SER A 96 7.87 3.69 -9.52
N LEU A 97 8.57 2.90 -10.33
CA LEU A 97 8.37 2.88 -11.78
C LEU A 97 7.43 1.77 -12.25
N HIS A 98 6.98 0.87 -11.36
CA HIS A 98 6.12 -0.24 -11.76
C HIS A 98 4.80 0.28 -12.33
N PRO A 99 4.47 0.03 -13.62
CA PRO A 99 3.44 0.80 -14.32
C PRO A 99 1.98 0.54 -13.92
N SER A 100 1.66 -0.56 -13.24
CA SER A 100 0.31 -0.81 -12.72
C SER A 100 0.19 -0.55 -11.21
N HIS A 101 1.20 -0.93 -10.43
CA HIS A 101 1.18 -0.91 -8.96
C HIS A 101 2.23 0.03 -8.34
N ALA A 102 2.49 1.18 -8.98
CA ALA A 102 3.43 2.16 -8.46
C ALA A 102 3.07 2.64 -7.05
N VAL A 103 4.05 2.71 -6.15
CA VAL A 103 3.91 3.36 -4.85
C VAL A 103 4.62 4.70 -4.84
N THR A 104 4.18 5.60 -3.97
CA THR A 104 4.90 6.84 -3.67
C THR A 104 5.38 6.83 -2.23
N VAL A 105 6.63 7.23 -2.03
CA VAL A 105 7.31 7.24 -0.73
C VAL A 105 7.82 8.65 -0.41
N ILE A 106 7.64 9.08 0.83
CA ILE A 106 8.33 10.25 1.41
C ILE A 106 9.11 9.75 2.62
N GLY A 107 10.40 10.02 2.67
CA GLY A 107 11.29 9.61 3.76
C GLY A 107 12.75 9.52 3.28
N PRO A 108 13.70 9.39 4.22
CA PRO A 108 15.14 9.31 3.90
C PRO A 108 15.47 8.13 2.97
N ASP A 109 14.75 7.01 3.14
CA ASP A 109 15.02 5.76 2.42
C ASP A 109 14.16 5.59 1.15
N SER A 110 13.46 6.66 0.73
CA SER A 110 12.46 6.61 -0.34
C SER A 110 13.01 6.05 -1.66
N ASN A 111 14.22 6.45 -2.06
CA ASN A 111 14.87 5.92 -3.28
C ASN A 111 15.17 4.42 -3.19
N GLU A 112 15.65 3.97 -2.04
CA GLU A 112 16.04 2.57 -1.85
C GLU A 112 14.82 1.65 -1.85
N LEU A 113 13.73 2.08 -1.20
CA LEU A 113 12.48 1.33 -1.14
C LEU A 113 11.87 1.09 -2.53
N VAL A 114 11.99 2.04 -3.46
CA VAL A 114 11.35 1.95 -4.77
C VAL A 114 12.28 1.50 -5.89
N PHE A 115 13.58 1.39 -5.61
CA PHE A 115 14.62 1.22 -6.63
C PHE A 115 14.38 0.01 -7.54
N ASN A 116 14.01 -1.12 -6.94
CA ASN A 116 13.89 -2.40 -7.64
C ASN A 116 12.48 -2.69 -8.18
N ASP A 117 11.51 -1.81 -7.91
CA ASP A 117 10.09 -2.11 -8.12
C ASP A 117 9.74 -2.41 -9.59
N LEU A 118 10.45 -1.80 -10.54
CA LEU A 118 10.26 -2.05 -11.98
C LEU A 118 10.71 -3.45 -12.42
N ASN A 119 11.67 -4.04 -11.72
CA ASN A 119 12.23 -5.36 -12.04
C ASN A 119 11.47 -6.49 -11.33
N CYS A 120 10.45 -6.15 -10.55
CA CYS A 120 9.64 -7.10 -9.81
C CYS A 120 8.34 -7.37 -10.54
N GLU A 121 7.78 -8.56 -10.32
CA GLU A 121 6.36 -8.77 -10.56
C GLU A 121 5.52 -7.80 -9.71
N PRO A 122 4.29 -7.44 -10.15
CA PRO A 122 3.43 -6.56 -9.37
C PRO A 122 3.24 -7.14 -7.96
N LEU A 123 3.60 -6.33 -6.96
CA LEU A 123 3.53 -6.71 -5.54
C LEU A 123 4.20 -8.07 -5.22
N GLY A 124 5.27 -8.42 -5.93
CA GLY A 124 6.05 -9.64 -5.72
C GLY A 124 7.26 -9.46 -4.79
N LYS A 125 8.11 -10.48 -4.71
CA LYS A 125 9.38 -10.40 -3.96
C LYS A 125 10.28 -9.29 -4.50
N GLY A 126 10.84 -8.49 -3.60
CA GLY A 126 11.71 -7.35 -3.92
C GLY A 126 10.97 -6.08 -4.33
N CYS A 127 9.63 -6.10 -4.42
CA CYS A 127 8.86 -4.89 -4.64
C CYS A 127 8.92 -3.96 -3.42
N ALA A 128 8.49 -2.71 -3.57
CA ALA A 128 8.59 -1.72 -2.51
C ALA A 128 7.87 -2.13 -1.21
N LEU A 129 6.72 -2.80 -1.31
CA LEU A 129 5.99 -3.31 -0.13
C LEU A 129 6.72 -4.44 0.59
N ASP A 130 7.36 -5.34 -0.16
CA ASP A 130 8.17 -6.42 0.41
C ASP A 130 9.40 -5.87 1.14
N ILE A 131 10.08 -4.88 0.55
CA ILE A 131 11.22 -4.20 1.19
C ILE A 131 10.75 -3.46 2.45
N LEU A 132 9.61 -2.75 2.40
CA LEU A 132 9.03 -2.09 3.57
C LEU A 132 8.74 -3.09 4.70
N SER A 133 8.21 -4.28 4.37
CA SER A 133 7.97 -5.33 5.36
C SER A 133 9.26 -5.81 6.02
N LYS A 134 10.32 -6.02 5.24
CA LYS A 134 11.66 -6.40 5.73
C LYS A 134 12.31 -5.33 6.62
N ARG A 135 11.86 -4.08 6.55
CA ARG A 135 12.27 -2.96 7.40
C ARG A 135 11.32 -2.71 8.58
N GLU A 136 10.66 -3.77 9.05
CA GLU A 136 9.69 -3.74 10.15
C GLU A 136 8.54 -2.75 9.92
N GLY A 137 8.20 -2.52 8.64
CA GLY A 137 7.16 -1.59 8.26
C GLY A 137 5.77 -2.04 8.71
N ARG A 138 4.91 -1.05 8.95
CA ARG A 138 3.54 -1.24 9.39
C ARG A 138 2.55 -0.75 8.35
N ILE A 139 1.37 -1.37 8.35
CA ILE A 139 0.27 -0.99 7.49
C ILE A 139 -0.77 -0.26 8.33
N LEU A 140 -1.17 0.94 7.92
CA LEU A 140 -2.31 1.66 8.45
C LEU A 140 -3.45 1.61 7.43
N LEU A 141 -4.57 1.00 7.83
CA LEU A 141 -5.83 1.06 7.12
C LEU A 141 -6.67 2.17 7.75
N LEU A 142 -6.82 3.29 7.06
CA LEU A 142 -7.51 4.49 7.55
C LEU A 142 -8.90 4.63 6.91
N GLY A 143 -9.93 4.16 7.61
CA GLY A 143 -11.31 4.21 7.12
C GLY A 143 -11.57 3.28 5.94
N VAL A 144 -10.76 2.23 5.83
CA VAL A 144 -10.84 1.14 4.86
C VAL A 144 -10.58 -0.17 5.60
N ASN A 145 -10.91 -1.30 4.97
CA ASN A 145 -10.78 -2.65 5.53
C ASN A 145 -9.65 -3.43 4.82
N GLN A 146 -9.53 -4.72 5.13
CA GLN A 146 -8.48 -5.58 4.59
C GLN A 146 -8.57 -5.78 3.07
N GLU A 147 -9.74 -5.59 2.44
CA GLU A 147 -9.95 -5.78 0.98
C GLU A 147 -9.08 -4.86 0.10
N VAL A 148 -8.54 -3.78 0.67
CA VAL A 148 -7.61 -2.88 -0.05
C VAL A 148 -6.17 -3.01 0.45
N ASN A 149 -5.89 -3.94 1.36
CA ASN A 149 -4.58 -4.11 1.98
C ASN A 149 -3.61 -4.83 1.01
N SER A 150 -2.90 -4.03 0.22
CA SER A 150 -2.07 -4.53 -0.87
C SER A 150 -0.88 -5.41 -0.45
N ILE A 151 -0.49 -5.43 0.84
CA ILE A 151 0.56 -6.34 1.33
C ILE A 151 0.12 -7.82 1.26
N ILE A 152 -1.20 -8.08 1.22
CA ILE A 152 -1.75 -9.43 1.08
C ILE A 152 -1.22 -10.08 -0.21
N HIS A 153 -1.10 -9.31 -1.29
CA HIS A 153 -0.58 -9.75 -2.57
C HIS A 153 0.91 -10.13 -2.54
N VAL A 154 1.69 -9.54 -1.63
CA VAL A 154 3.07 -10.00 -1.36
C VAL A 154 3.04 -11.37 -0.71
N GLY A 155 2.09 -11.62 0.20
CA GLY A 155 1.84 -12.93 0.78
C GLY A 155 1.46 -13.99 -0.26
N GLU A 156 0.58 -13.66 -1.20
CA GLU A 156 0.22 -14.54 -2.33
C GLU A 156 1.44 -14.92 -3.17
N TYR A 157 2.33 -13.95 -3.44
CA TYR A 157 3.58 -14.22 -4.14
C TYR A 157 4.43 -15.25 -3.40
N TYR A 158 4.61 -15.08 -2.08
CA TYR A 158 5.37 -16.04 -1.27
C TYR A 158 4.67 -17.39 -1.11
N ALA A 159 3.33 -17.43 -1.23
CA ALA A 159 2.55 -18.67 -1.23
C ALA A 159 2.66 -19.44 -2.56
N ASN A 160 3.23 -18.85 -3.61
CA ASN A 160 3.14 -19.32 -4.99
C ASN A 160 1.68 -19.50 -5.43
N ASP A 161 0.83 -18.51 -5.14
CA ASP A 161 -0.58 -18.53 -5.51
C ASP A 161 -0.73 -18.74 -7.04
N PRO A 162 -1.40 -19.83 -7.49
CA PRO A 162 -1.55 -20.15 -8.91
C PRO A 162 -2.36 -19.10 -9.69
N ASP A 163 -3.14 -18.26 -9.00
CA ASP A 163 -4.00 -17.28 -9.65
C ASP A 163 -3.23 -16.09 -10.23
N ARG A 164 -1.96 -15.91 -9.83
CA ARG A 164 -1.09 -14.81 -10.27
C ARG A 164 -0.79 -14.79 -11.78
N HIS A 165 -0.99 -15.90 -12.49
CA HIS A 165 -0.75 -15.99 -13.93
C HIS A 165 -2.02 -16.20 -14.76
N LYS A 166 -3.21 -16.15 -14.15
CA LYS A 166 -4.49 -16.36 -14.86
C LYS A 166 -4.86 -15.19 -15.79
N LEU A 167 -4.59 -13.95 -15.36
CA LEU A 167 -4.94 -12.74 -16.12
C LEU A 167 -3.90 -12.40 -17.18
N CYS A 168 -2.61 -12.56 -16.88
CA CYS A 168 -1.52 -12.46 -17.83
C CYS A 168 -0.36 -13.38 -17.44
N SER A 169 0.42 -13.78 -18.44
CA SER A 169 1.53 -14.73 -18.32
C SER A 169 2.68 -14.29 -19.24
N PRO A 170 3.88 -14.91 -19.17
CA PRO A 170 4.93 -14.68 -20.16
C PRO A 170 4.49 -14.92 -21.61
N ASP A 171 3.59 -15.89 -21.84
CA ASP A 171 3.05 -16.20 -23.18
C ASP A 171 1.96 -15.22 -23.64
N LYS A 172 1.32 -14.52 -22.69
CA LYS A 172 0.26 -13.54 -22.94
C LYS A 172 0.47 -12.28 -22.09
N PRO A 173 1.53 -11.49 -22.38
CA PRO A 173 1.85 -10.32 -21.57
C PRO A 173 0.90 -9.16 -21.86
N ILE A 174 0.80 -8.23 -20.91
CA ILE A 174 0.15 -6.93 -21.10
C ILE A 174 1.24 -5.90 -21.39
N SER A 175 1.19 -5.31 -22.58
CA SER A 175 2.10 -4.23 -22.98
C SER A 175 1.64 -2.86 -22.44
N ILE A 176 2.57 -2.13 -21.84
CA ILE A 176 2.37 -0.77 -21.32
C ILE A 176 3.55 0.09 -21.78
N ILE A 177 3.28 1.33 -22.19
CA ILE A 177 4.33 2.30 -22.46
C ILE A 177 4.69 2.99 -21.13
N ILE A 178 5.96 3.00 -20.76
CA ILE A 178 6.46 3.71 -19.59
C ILE A 178 7.39 4.82 -20.02
N ASN A 179 7.23 6.02 -19.45
CA ASN A 179 8.16 7.13 -19.65
C ASN A 179 9.24 7.10 -18.56
N HIS A 180 10.27 6.29 -18.77
CA HIS A 180 11.36 6.11 -17.83
C HIS A 180 12.16 7.41 -17.68
N PRO A 181 12.41 7.91 -16.46
CA PRO A 181 13.08 9.20 -16.26
C PRO A 181 14.46 9.33 -16.90
N LYS A 182 15.16 8.21 -17.13
CA LYS A 182 16.50 8.17 -17.75
C LYS A 182 16.50 7.74 -19.22
N HIS A 183 15.50 7.00 -19.68
CA HIS A 183 15.53 6.33 -20.98
C HIS A 183 14.46 6.84 -21.96
N GLY A 184 13.49 7.62 -21.47
CA GLY A 184 12.35 8.05 -22.29
C GLY A 184 11.28 6.95 -22.36
N GLU A 185 10.52 6.94 -23.45
CA GLU A 185 9.46 5.96 -23.63
C GLU A 185 10.01 4.58 -23.98
N GLU A 186 9.58 3.57 -23.23
CA GLU A 186 9.91 2.17 -23.47
C GLU A 186 8.67 1.27 -23.28
N VAL A 187 8.66 0.12 -23.94
CA VAL A 187 7.60 -0.88 -23.77
C VAL A 187 7.95 -1.78 -22.59
N PHE A 188 7.07 -1.79 -21.59
CA PHE A 188 7.13 -2.70 -20.46
C PHE A 188 6.08 -3.81 -20.62
N LEU A 189 6.47 -5.05 -20.33
CA LEU A 189 5.60 -6.21 -20.41
C LEU A 189 5.27 -6.70 -19.00
N ILE A 190 4.01 -6.60 -18.60
CA ILE A 190 3.52 -7.25 -17.38
C ILE A 190 3.20 -8.70 -17.71
N THR A 191 3.90 -9.62 -17.05
CA THR A 191 3.80 -11.08 -17.26
C THR A 191 3.11 -11.83 -16.12
N SER A 192 2.66 -11.14 -15.09
CA SER A 192 1.82 -11.69 -14.02
C SER A 192 0.95 -10.61 -13.40
N MET A 193 -0.17 -11.01 -12.80
CA MET A 193 -1.10 -10.11 -12.10
C MET A 193 -1.84 -10.91 -11.04
N MET A 194 -1.96 -10.35 -9.85
CA MET A 194 -2.76 -10.96 -8.79
C MET A 194 -4.21 -11.20 -9.22
N GLY A 195 -4.75 -12.33 -8.79
CA GLY A 195 -6.13 -12.74 -9.03
C GLY A 195 -7.05 -12.39 -7.87
N LYS A 196 -8.10 -13.20 -7.72
CA LYS A 196 -8.96 -13.16 -6.53
C LYS A 196 -8.30 -13.98 -5.43
N THR A 197 -8.46 -13.55 -4.19
CA THR A 197 -7.94 -14.29 -3.04
C THR A 197 -8.95 -14.32 -1.90
N ILE A 198 -9.03 -15.48 -1.25
CA ILE A 198 -9.78 -15.67 -0.01
C ILE A 198 -9.11 -14.96 1.18
N ALA A 199 -7.83 -14.60 1.05
CA ALA A 199 -7.07 -13.99 2.13
C ALA A 199 -7.71 -12.66 2.57
N PHE A 200 -8.28 -11.88 1.64
CA PHE A 200 -8.97 -10.63 1.97
C PHE A 200 -10.12 -10.82 2.96
N GLU A 201 -10.91 -11.88 2.80
CA GLU A 201 -12.10 -12.14 3.62
C GLU A 201 -11.72 -12.64 5.03
N GLN A 202 -10.64 -13.42 5.13
CA GLN A 202 -10.24 -14.06 6.38
C GLN A 202 -9.26 -13.22 7.21
N MET A 203 -8.54 -12.28 6.58
CA MET A 203 -7.38 -11.59 7.18
C MET A 203 -7.68 -10.95 8.53
N GLU A 204 -8.77 -10.18 8.61
CA GLU A 204 -9.10 -9.45 9.84
C GLU A 204 -9.35 -10.41 11.02
N ASN A 205 -10.04 -11.52 10.77
CA ASN A 205 -10.33 -12.52 11.80
C ASN A 205 -9.06 -13.20 12.29
N VAL A 206 -8.15 -13.58 11.38
CA VAL A 206 -6.87 -14.23 11.72
C VAL A 206 -6.01 -13.29 12.56
N LEU A 207 -5.75 -12.07 12.08
CA LEU A 207 -4.90 -11.12 12.79
C LEU A 207 -5.52 -10.68 14.14
N ARG A 208 -6.85 -10.52 14.20
CA ARG A 208 -7.55 -10.18 15.44
C ARG A 208 -7.42 -11.29 16.49
N LYS A 209 -7.60 -12.56 16.10
CA LYS A 209 -7.45 -13.71 17.01
C LYS A 209 -6.04 -13.79 17.61
N ASN A 210 -5.04 -13.37 16.84
CA ASN A 210 -3.64 -13.36 17.25
C ASN A 210 -3.21 -12.07 17.97
N GLY A 211 -4.11 -11.10 18.17
CA GLY A 211 -3.78 -9.82 18.79
C GLY A 211 -2.85 -8.92 17.94
N GLN A 212 -2.82 -9.12 16.63
CA GLN A 212 -1.91 -8.45 15.69
C GLN A 212 -2.50 -7.17 15.07
N ILE A 213 -3.71 -6.76 15.47
CA ILE A 213 -4.34 -5.50 15.05
C ILE A 213 -4.44 -4.55 16.24
N VAL A 214 -3.88 -3.36 16.09
CA VAL A 214 -4.19 -2.20 16.93
C VAL A 214 -5.33 -1.42 16.28
N TYR A 215 -6.45 -1.31 16.99
CA TYR A 215 -7.60 -0.54 16.55
C TYR A 215 -7.51 0.90 17.04
N GLY A 216 -7.99 1.83 16.23
CA GLY A 216 -8.12 3.23 16.61
C GLY A 216 -9.13 3.98 15.78
N LYS A 217 -9.18 5.30 15.98
CA LYS A 217 -10.10 6.17 15.25
C LYS A 217 -9.46 7.51 14.94
N LEU A 218 -9.55 7.96 13.69
CA LEU A 218 -9.23 9.32 13.29
C LEU A 218 -10.52 10.00 12.78
N GLY A 219 -11.01 11.00 13.51
CA GLY A 219 -12.32 11.58 13.23
C GLY A 219 -13.43 10.53 13.36
N LYS A 220 -14.17 10.30 12.27
CA LYS A 220 -15.18 9.24 12.16
C LYS A 220 -14.61 7.91 11.65
N ALA A 221 -13.40 7.89 11.09
CA ALA A 221 -12.82 6.72 10.43
C ALA A 221 -12.30 5.70 11.45
N LEU A 222 -12.78 4.46 11.35
CA LEU A 222 -12.13 3.32 12.00
C LEU A 222 -10.77 3.06 11.38
N CYS A 223 -9.79 2.75 12.21
CA CYS A 223 -8.43 2.51 11.78
C CYS A 223 -7.95 1.16 12.29
N GLN A 224 -7.15 0.48 11.48
CA GLN A 224 -6.43 -0.73 11.85
C GLN A 224 -4.94 -0.48 11.58
N LEU A 225 -4.08 -0.81 12.54
CA LEU A 225 -2.63 -0.75 12.43
C LEU A 225 -2.02 -2.12 12.75
N MET A 226 -1.18 -2.63 11.87
CA MET A 226 -0.59 -3.97 11.97
C MET A 226 0.82 -3.99 11.35
N LYS A 227 1.63 -5.01 11.66
CA LYS A 227 2.92 -5.19 10.97
C LYS A 227 2.69 -5.77 9.57
N ALA A 228 3.45 -5.33 8.59
CA ALA A 228 3.40 -5.89 7.24
C ALA A 228 3.76 -7.39 7.23
N SER A 229 4.75 -7.78 8.04
CA SER A 229 5.17 -9.18 8.19
C SER A 229 4.06 -10.09 8.73
N ASP A 230 3.25 -9.58 9.66
CA ASP A 230 2.14 -10.35 10.26
C ASP A 230 1.07 -10.65 9.20
N VAL A 231 0.78 -9.68 8.31
CA VAL A 231 -0.16 -9.88 7.20
C VAL A 231 0.38 -10.89 6.19
N ILE A 232 1.67 -10.81 5.82
CA ILE A 232 2.29 -11.78 4.90
C ILE A 232 2.20 -13.20 5.48
N ASN A 233 2.57 -13.38 6.75
CA ASN A 233 2.51 -14.69 7.41
C ASN A 233 1.07 -15.22 7.48
N ALA A 234 0.11 -14.37 7.84
CA ALA A 234 -1.29 -14.75 7.86
C ALA A 234 -1.82 -15.14 6.46
N THR A 235 -1.38 -14.46 5.40
CA THR A 235 -1.75 -14.85 4.03
C THR A 235 -1.24 -16.25 3.70
N LEU A 236 0.01 -16.57 4.05
CA LEU A 236 0.59 -17.91 3.84
C LEU A 236 -0.24 -18.98 4.57
N ASP A 237 -0.61 -18.74 5.83
CA ASP A 237 -1.40 -19.68 6.62
C ASP A 237 -2.80 -19.88 6.04
N ILE A 238 -3.47 -18.79 5.61
CA ILE A 238 -4.80 -18.85 5.00
C ILE A 238 -4.78 -19.67 3.72
N LEU A 239 -3.86 -19.37 2.79
CA LEU A 239 -3.80 -20.05 1.50
C LEU A 239 -3.37 -21.52 1.63
N LYS A 240 -2.49 -21.83 2.58
CA LYS A 240 -2.11 -23.22 2.86
C LYS A 240 -3.28 -24.06 3.36
N ASN A 241 -4.14 -23.48 4.22
CA ASN A 241 -5.30 -24.20 4.75
C ASN A 241 -6.37 -24.43 3.67
N ASP A 242 -6.61 -23.45 2.80
CA ASP A 242 -7.56 -23.57 1.70
C ASP A 242 -7.17 -24.64 0.67
N ILE A 243 -5.87 -24.77 0.37
CA ILE A 243 -5.38 -25.87 -0.48
C ILE A 243 -5.67 -27.22 0.17
N ASN A 244 -5.48 -27.35 1.48
CA ASN A 244 -5.77 -28.60 2.19
C ASN A 244 -7.27 -28.92 2.25
N ASP A 245 -8.11 -27.91 2.42
CA ASP A 245 -9.58 -28.07 2.46
C ASP A 245 -10.15 -28.44 1.09
N ASN A 246 -9.54 -28.00 -0.01
CA ASN A 246 -9.94 -28.35 -1.38
C ASN A 246 -9.40 -29.73 -1.86
N LEU A 247 -8.48 -30.35 -1.11
CA LEU A 247 -7.92 -31.68 -1.41
C LEU A 247 -8.57 -32.82 -0.61
N ASN A 248 -9.40 -32.51 0.39
CA ASN A 248 -10.14 -33.46 1.23
C ASN A 248 -11.63 -33.49 0.88
#